data_AF-A0A929IZX6-F1
#
_entry.id   AF-A0A929IZX6-F1
#
_cell.length_a   1.000
_cell.length_b   1.000
_cell.length_c   1.000
_cell.angle_alpha   90.00
_cell.angle_beta   90.00
_cell.angle_gamma   90.00
#
_symmetry.space_group_name_H-M   'P 1'
#
loop_
_entity.id
_entity.type
_entity.pdbx_description
1 polymer ?
#
loop_
_entity_poly.entity_id
_entity_poly.type
_entity_poly.pdbx_seq_one_letter_code
_entity_poly.pdbx_strand_id
1 'polypeptide(L)'
;MVITVGILQGPGAIPIAILTVILLAIWLLPLCYLLAIIALFLKDIGQFFPFLITITLYLTPILYMPSQMPEQMQWALILNPAADIIALVHAAIQGMDWNYGNVLRPLGLWLLLLGPAWVLFHRAEPHIREVL
;
A
#
# COMPACT_ATOMS: atom_id res chain seq x y z
N MET A 1 10.31 -11.27 4.58
CA MET A 1 9.01 -11.94 4.32
C MET A 1 9.16 -13.28 3.60
N VAL A 2 9.86 -13.37 2.46
CA VAL A 2 9.94 -14.65 1.70
C VAL A 2 10.62 -15.78 2.49
N ILE A 3 11.74 -15.47 3.16
CA ILE A 3 12.47 -16.44 4.00
C ILE A 3 11.64 -16.85 5.22
N THR A 4 10.98 -15.90 5.88
CA THR A 4 10.12 -16.16 7.05
C THR A 4 8.90 -17.01 6.68
N VAL A 5 8.28 -16.75 5.52
CA VAL A 5 7.16 -17.55 5.01
C VAL A 5 7.61 -18.97 4.65
N GLY A 6 8.75 -19.12 3.99
CA GLY A 6 9.30 -20.44 3.66
C GLY A 6 9.63 -21.29 4.88
N ILE A 7 10.06 -20.66 5.98
CA ILE A 7 10.36 -21.34 7.25
C ILE A 7 9.08 -21.71 8.02
N LEU A 8 8.07 -20.82 8.05
CA LEU A 8 6.88 -21.01 8.89
C LEU A 8 5.75 -21.81 8.22
N GLN A 9 5.58 -21.67 6.90
CA GLN A 9 4.49 -22.31 6.14
C GLN A 9 4.97 -23.37 5.14
N GLY A 10 6.28 -23.55 5.04
CA GLY A 10 6.92 -24.47 4.10
C GLY A 10 7.19 -23.84 2.73
N PRO A 11 7.95 -24.55 1.88
CA PRO A 11 8.45 -24.01 0.61
C PRO A 11 7.35 -23.68 -0.41
N GLY A 12 6.15 -24.26 -0.28
CA GLY A 12 5.02 -23.99 -1.17
C GLY A 12 4.44 -22.57 -1.07
N ALA A 13 4.67 -21.86 0.04
CA ALA A 13 4.18 -20.49 0.25
C ALA A 13 5.15 -19.41 -0.28
N ILE A 14 6.37 -19.79 -0.67
CA ILE A 14 7.40 -18.88 -1.19
C ILE A 14 6.94 -18.15 -2.47
N PRO A 15 6.38 -18.82 -3.50
CA PRO A 15 5.93 -18.15 -4.71
C PRO A 15 4.82 -17.12 -4.45
N ILE A 16 3.89 -17.43 -3.55
CA ILE A 16 2.79 -16.55 -3.16
C ILE A 16 3.34 -15.30 -2.47
N ALA A 17 4.33 -15.44 -1.58
CA ALA A 17 4.97 -14.32 -0.93
C ALA A 17 5.69 -13.40 -1.93
N ILE A 18 6.41 -13.97 -2.91
CA ILE A 18 7.09 -13.21 -3.95
C ILE A 18 6.07 -12.44 -4.81
N LEU A 19 5.02 -13.12 -5.27
CA LEU A 19 3.96 -12.50 -6.06
C LEU A 19 3.31 -11.33 -5.31
N THR A 20 3.02 -11.53 -4.02
CA THR A 20 2.43 -10.50 -3.15
C THR A 20 3.32 -9.25 -3.06
N VAL A 21 4.63 -9.44 -2.87
CA VAL A 21 5.59 -8.32 -2.79
C VAL A 21 5.64 -7.55 -4.11
N ILE A 22 5.64 -8.25 -5.25
CA ILE A 22 5.65 -7.64 -6.57
C ILE A 22 4.37 -6.82 -6.79
N LEU A 23 3.20 -7.40 -6.49
CA LEU A 23 1.91 -6.71 -6.62
C LEU A 23 1.84 -5.47 -5.73
N LEU A 24 2.32 -5.57 -4.49
CA LEU A 24 2.39 -4.41 -3.58
C LEU A 24 3.32 -3.32 -4.12
N ALA A 25 4.49 -3.69 -4.67
CA ALA A 25 5.41 -2.74 -5.28
C ALA A 25 4.76 -2.01 -6.47
N ILE A 26 4.07 -2.74 -7.35
CA ILE A 26 3.33 -2.17 -8.49
C ILE A 26 2.22 -1.23 -8.00
N TRP A 27 1.50 -1.63 -6.95
CA TRP A 27 0.44 -0.82 -6.37
C TRP A 27 0.96 0.50 -5.77
N LEU A 28 2.16 0.49 -5.19
CA LEU A 28 2.78 1.69 -4.62
C LEU A 28 3.33 2.66 -5.67
N LEU A 29 3.57 2.23 -6.92
CA LEU A 29 4.19 3.06 -7.96
C LEU A 29 3.56 4.45 -8.12
N PRO A 30 2.25 4.60 -8.43
CA PRO A 30 1.66 5.92 -8.67
C PRO A 30 1.76 6.83 -7.45
N LEU A 31 1.63 6.26 -6.24
CA LEU A 31 1.80 7.00 -5.00
C LEU A 31 3.24 7.48 -4.84
N CYS A 32 4.23 6.61 -5.00
CA CYS A 32 5.65 6.97 -4.90
C CYS A 32 6.04 8.04 -5.92
N TYR A 33 5.55 7.97 -7.16
CA TYR A 33 5.78 8.99 -8.19
C TYR A 33 5.22 10.36 -7.77
N LEU A 34 3.97 10.39 -7.30
CA LEU A 34 3.36 11.61 -6.80
C LEU A 34 4.16 12.22 -5.65
N LEU A 35 4.50 11.39 -4.67
CA LEU A 35 5.24 11.85 -3.49
C LEU A 35 6.64 12.36 -3.84
N ALA A 36 7.34 11.70 -4.77
CA ALA A 36 8.66 12.16 -5.22
C ALA A 36 8.59 13.56 -5.86
N ILE A 37 7.57 13.81 -6.70
CA ILE A 37 7.37 15.12 -7.32
C ILE A 37 7.03 16.17 -6.26
N ILE A 38 6.09 15.86 -5.36
CA ILE A 38 5.64 16.79 -4.32
C ILE A 38 6.80 17.14 -3.37
N ALA A 39 7.62 16.15 -2.99
CA ALA A 39 8.78 16.34 -2.10
C ALA A 39 9.83 17.30 -2.67
N LEU A 40 9.92 17.47 -4.01
CA LEU A 40 10.80 18.44 -4.64
C LEU A 40 10.41 19.89 -4.30
N PHE A 41 9.10 20.15 -4.19
CA PHE A 41 8.56 21.49 -3.95
C PHE A 41 8.28 21.74 -2.46
N LEU A 42 7.91 20.69 -1.71
CA LEU A 42 7.55 20.76 -0.30
C LEU A 42 8.62 20.06 0.55
N LYS A 43 9.59 20.83 1.04
CA LYS A 43 10.73 20.32 1.83
C LYS A 43 10.31 19.62 3.13
N ASP A 44 9.20 20.04 3.73
CA ASP A 44 8.73 19.51 5.02
C ASP A 44 8.03 18.16 4.90
N ILE A 45 7.69 17.72 3.69
CA ILE A 45 6.98 16.46 3.47
C ILE A 45 7.79 15.27 3.98
N GLY A 46 9.12 15.31 3.81
CA GLY A 46 10.02 14.25 4.28
C GLY A 46 9.95 14.02 5.79
N GLN A 47 9.69 15.07 6.59
CA GLN A 47 9.55 14.96 8.04
C GLN A 47 8.17 14.43 8.47
N PHE A 48 7.14 14.65 7.65
CA PHE A 48 5.77 14.22 7.93
C PHE A 48 5.55 12.72 7.62
N PHE A 49 6.17 12.19 6.58
CA PHE A 49 5.95 10.81 6.12
C PHE A 49 6.16 9.72 7.18
N PRO A 50 7.21 9.76 8.02
CA PRO A 50 7.40 8.76 9.08
C PRO A 50 6.17 8.62 9.98
N PHE A 51 5.58 9.74 10.41
CA PHE A 51 4.38 9.75 11.23
C PHE A 51 3.18 9.15 10.49
N LEU A 52 2.99 9.50 9.22
CA LEU A 52 1.90 8.97 8.40
C LEU A 52 2.00 7.45 8.23
N ILE A 53 3.20 6.93 8.01
CA ILE A 53 3.46 5.49 7.90
C ILE A 53 3.15 4.79 9.23
N THR A 54 3.56 5.36 10.36
CA THR A 54 3.23 4.80 11.69
C THR A 54 1.73 4.75 11.93
N ILE A 55 0.99 5.82 11.63
CA ILE A 55 -0.47 5.83 11.76
C ILE A 55 -1.10 4.76 10.85
N THR A 56 -0.62 4.65 9.61
CA THR A 56 -1.11 3.65 8.65
C THR A 56 -0.86 2.22 9.13
N LEU A 57 0.30 1.95 9.75
CA LEU A 57 0.63 0.65 10.34
C LEU A 57 -0.39 0.23 11.41
N TYR A 58 -0.86 1.16 12.25
CA TYR A 58 -1.88 0.86 13.26
C TYR A 58 -3.30 0.82 12.70
N LEU A 59 -3.60 1.59 11.64
CA LEU A 59 -4.90 1.55 10.95
C LEU A 59 -5.06 0.36 10.00
N THR A 60 -4.00 -0.41 9.78
CA THR A 60 -4.03 -1.64 8.98
C THR A 60 -3.91 -2.85 9.90
N PRO A 61 -4.61 -3.96 9.58
CA PRO A 61 -4.59 -5.17 10.40
C PRO A 61 -3.30 -5.98 10.14
N ILE A 62 -2.14 -5.36 10.38
CA ILE A 62 -0.82 -5.98 10.26
C ILE A 62 -0.36 -6.57 11.60
N LEU A 63 -0.59 -5.81 12.69
CA LEU A 63 -0.17 -6.19 14.05
C LEU A 63 -1.28 -6.91 14.83
N TYR A 64 -2.49 -6.95 14.29
CA TYR A 64 -3.69 -7.49 14.94
C TYR A 64 -4.63 -8.11 13.91
N MET A 65 -5.56 -8.94 14.38
CA MET A 65 -6.63 -9.51 13.56
C MET A 65 -7.76 -8.50 13.38
N PRO A 66 -8.40 -8.41 12.20
CA PRO A 66 -9.51 -7.48 11.95
C PRO A 66 -10.64 -7.53 12.99
N SER A 67 -10.91 -8.71 13.57
CA SER A 67 -11.94 -8.93 14.61
C SER A 67 -11.65 -8.25 15.95
N GLN A 68 -10.40 -7.88 16.22
CA GLN A 68 -9.99 -7.21 17.46
C GLN A 68 -10.30 -5.70 17.43
N MET A 69 -10.68 -5.17 16.27
CA MET A 69 -10.98 -3.76 16.10
C MET A 69 -12.41 -3.43 16.53
N PRO A 70 -12.63 -2.37 17.34
CA PRO A 70 -13.96 -1.98 17.79
C PRO A 70 -14.92 -1.76 16.62
N GLU A 71 -16.18 -2.19 16.78
CA GLU A 71 -17.23 -2.12 15.75
C GLU A 71 -17.38 -0.70 15.17
N GLN A 72 -17.31 0.32 16.03
CA GLN A 72 -17.40 1.73 15.68
C GLN A 72 -16.28 2.22 14.75
N MET A 73 -15.14 1.52 14.71
CA MET A 73 -13.99 1.90 13.89
C MET A 73 -13.84 1.02 12.64
N GLN A 74 -14.58 -0.09 12.51
CA GLN A 74 -14.41 -1.04 11.40
C GLN A 74 -14.54 -0.41 10.01
N TRP A 75 -15.25 0.72 9.89
CA TRP A 75 -15.31 1.50 8.65
C TRP A 75 -13.93 1.96 8.16
N ALA A 76 -12.98 2.20 9.06
CA ALA A 76 -11.62 2.61 8.71
C ALA A 76 -10.85 1.49 7.97
N LEU A 77 -11.14 0.23 8.26
CA LEU A 77 -10.60 -0.91 7.50
C LEU A 77 -11.14 -0.95 6.08
N ILE A 78 -12.41 -0.57 5.90
CA ILE A 78 -13.09 -0.57 4.60
C ILE A 78 -12.60 0.59 3.72
N LEU A 79 -12.35 1.76 4.33
CA LEU A 79 -11.86 2.94 3.61
C LEU A 79 -10.38 2.89 3.29
N ASN A 80 -9.58 2.12 4.05
CA ASN A 80 -8.14 2.05 3.90
C ASN A 80 -7.74 0.99 2.85
N PRO A 81 -7.28 1.38 1.64
CA PRO A 81 -6.97 0.40 0.60
C PRO A 81 -5.72 -0.41 0.92
N ALA A 82 -4.86 0.06 1.84
CA ALA A 82 -3.77 -0.75 2.36
C ALA A 82 -4.29 -1.90 3.25
N ALA A 83 -5.39 -1.70 3.98
CA ALA A 83 -6.01 -2.76 4.77
C ALA A 83 -6.65 -3.83 3.87
N ASP A 84 -7.23 -3.42 2.74
CA ASP A 84 -7.75 -4.33 1.72
C ASP A 84 -6.64 -5.24 1.14
N ILE A 85 -5.46 -4.69 0.87
CA ILE A 85 -4.31 -5.49 0.40
C ILE A 85 -3.90 -6.50 1.47
N ILE A 86 -3.78 -6.09 2.74
CA ILE A 86 -3.42 -7.00 3.82
C ILE A 86 -4.47 -8.11 4.01
N ALA A 87 -5.75 -7.82 3.81
CA ALA A 87 -6.80 -8.85 3.80
C ALA A 87 -6.55 -9.90 2.71
N LEU A 88 -6.14 -9.50 1.51
CA LEU A 88 -5.77 -10.44 0.43
C LEU A 88 -4.52 -11.24 0.76
N VAL A 89 -3.53 -10.63 1.42
CA VAL A 89 -2.32 -11.34 1.89
C VAL A 89 -2.72 -12.41 2.91
N HIS A 90 -3.58 -12.06 3.87
CA HIS A 90 -4.10 -12.98 4.85
C HIS A 90 -4.93 -14.11 4.22
N ALA A 91 -5.75 -13.81 3.21
CA ALA A 91 -6.49 -14.84 2.48
C ALA A 91 -5.54 -15.82 1.76
N ALA A 92 -4.50 -15.30 1.10
CA ALA A 92 -3.56 -16.12 0.34
C ALA A 92 -2.64 -17.00 1.20
N ILE A 93 -2.31 -16.54 2.41
CA ILE A 93 -1.30 -17.16 3.30
C ILE A 93 -1.96 -17.93 4.46
N GLN A 94 -3.07 -17.43 5.01
CA GLN A 94 -3.73 -17.99 6.20
C GLN A 94 -5.10 -18.60 5.87
N GLY A 95 -5.59 -18.46 4.64
CA GLY A 95 -6.90 -18.98 4.23
C GLY A 95 -8.08 -18.21 4.82
N MET A 96 -7.89 -16.95 5.22
CA MET A 96 -8.99 -16.09 5.68
C MET A 96 -9.92 -15.67 4.55
N ASP A 97 -11.14 -15.27 4.91
CA ASP A 97 -12.12 -14.77 3.95
C ASP A 97 -11.67 -13.47 3.29
N TRP A 98 -11.99 -13.32 2.01
CA TRP A 98 -11.79 -12.10 1.24
C TRP A 98 -13.04 -11.77 0.42
N ASN A 99 -13.19 -10.50 0.07
CA ASN A 99 -14.29 -9.98 -0.71
C ASN A 99 -13.76 -9.31 -2.00
N TYR A 100 -14.54 -9.30 -3.08
CA TYR A 100 -14.28 -8.52 -4.29
C TYR A 100 -13.98 -7.04 -3.99
N GLY A 101 -14.58 -6.48 -2.94
CA GLY A 101 -14.27 -5.12 -2.47
C GLY A 101 -12.78 -4.91 -2.15
N ASN A 102 -12.11 -5.94 -1.62
CA ASN A 102 -10.69 -5.87 -1.29
C ASN A 102 -9.78 -5.80 -2.52
N VAL A 103 -10.27 -6.19 -3.70
CA VAL A 103 -9.54 -6.06 -4.97
C VAL A 103 -9.93 -4.77 -5.68
N LEU A 104 -11.24 -4.47 -5.73
CA LEU A 104 -11.75 -3.35 -6.51
C LEU A 104 -11.34 -1.98 -5.96
N ARG A 105 -11.27 -1.80 -4.63
CA ARG A 105 -10.92 -0.50 -4.04
C ARG A 105 -9.44 -0.16 -4.22
N PRO A 106 -8.47 -1.06 -3.92
CA PRO A 106 -7.07 -0.77 -4.21
C PRO A 106 -6.79 -0.58 -5.70
N LEU A 107 -7.44 -1.36 -6.57
CA LEU A 107 -7.33 -1.20 -8.02
C LEU A 107 -7.91 0.14 -8.50
N GLY A 108 -9.09 0.50 -8.00
CA GLY A 108 -9.75 1.77 -8.31
C GLY A 108 -8.90 2.96 -7.87
N LEU A 109 -8.34 2.92 -6.66
CA LEU A 109 -7.41 3.95 -6.19
C LEU A 109 -6.15 4.00 -7.06
N TRP A 110 -5.59 2.84 -7.42
CA TRP A 110 -4.40 2.78 -8.27
C TRP A 110 -4.62 3.44 -9.63
N LEU A 111 -5.72 3.10 -10.32
CA LEU A 111 -6.11 3.74 -11.58
C LEU A 111 -6.38 5.23 -11.43
N LEU A 112 -7.02 5.63 -10.32
CA LEU A 112 -7.31 7.02 -10.02
C LEU A 112 -6.04 7.84 -9.78
N LEU A 113 -5.02 7.27 -9.14
CA LEU A 113 -3.74 7.95 -8.86
C LEU A 113 -2.82 8.00 -10.08
N LEU A 114 -2.94 7.07 -11.03
CA LEU A 114 -2.12 7.07 -12.25
C LEU A 114 -2.30 8.33 -13.10
N GLY A 115 -3.53 8.82 -13.25
CA GLY A 115 -3.81 10.04 -14.03
C GLY A 115 -3.05 11.26 -13.49
N PRO A 116 -3.25 11.63 -12.21
CA PRO A 116 -2.50 12.70 -11.57
C PRO A 116 -0.98 12.46 -11.56
N ALA A 117 -0.53 11.22 -11.31
CA ALA A 117 0.90 10.90 -11.33
C ALA A 117 1.53 11.20 -12.69
N TRP A 118 0.87 10.78 -13.76
CA TRP A 118 1.30 11.04 -15.14
C TRP A 118 1.32 12.54 -15.45
N VAL A 119 0.24 13.26 -15.13
CA VAL A 119 0.11 14.69 -15.44
C VAL A 119 1.14 15.52 -14.67
N LEU A 120 1.31 15.26 -13.37
CA LEU A 120 2.28 15.99 -12.56
C LEU A 120 3.71 15.68 -12.98
N PHE A 121 4.01 14.44 -13.37
CA PHE A 121 5.34 14.08 -13.86
C PHE A 121 5.72 14.89 -15.11
N HIS A 122 4.84 14.94 -16.11
CA HIS A 122 5.09 15.69 -17.35
C HIS A 122 5.17 17.21 -17.10
N ARG A 123 4.44 17.74 -16.11
CA ARG A 123 4.52 19.16 -15.74
C ARG A 123 5.76 19.50 -14.92
N ALA A 124 6.25 18.56 -14.10
CA ALA A 124 7.41 18.75 -13.26
C ALA A 124 8.73 18.58 -14.02
N GLU A 125 8.75 17.84 -15.13
CA GLU A 125 9.96 17.59 -15.93
C GLU A 125 10.82 18.85 -16.23
N PRO A 126 10.27 19.99 -16.72
CA PRO A 126 11.08 21.18 -16.95
C PRO A 126 11.69 21.75 -15.66
N HIS A 127 10.94 21.77 -14.57
CA HIS A 127 11.37 22.32 -13.28
C HIS A 127 12.38 21.42 -12.55
N ILE A 128 12.28 20.10 -12.72
CA ILE A 128 13.23 19.14 -12.15
C ILE A 128 14.66 19.41 -12.63
N ARG A 129 14.81 19.83 -13.90
CA ARG A 129 16.12 20.13 -14.50
C ARG A 129 16.77 21.41 -13.98
N GLU A 130 16.00 22.30 -13.35
CA GLU A 130 16.50 23.56 -12.80
C GLU A 130 16.95 23.42 -11.33
N VAL A 131 16.49 22.37 -10.64
CA VAL A 131 16.79 22.10 -9.23
C VAL A 131 18.01 21.17 -9.05
N LEU A 132 18.39 20.43 -10.10
CA LEU A 132 19.59 19.58 -10.16
C LEU A 132 20.79 20.35 -10.71
#